data_AF-A0A397EV96-F1
#
_entry.id   AF-A0A397EV96-F1
#
_cell.length_a   1.000
_cell.length_b   1.000
_cell.length_c   1.000
_cell.angle_alpha   90.00
_cell.angle_beta   90.00
_cell.angle_gamma   90.00
#
_symmetry.space_group_name_H-M   'P 1'
#
loop_
_entity.id
_entity.type
_entity.pdbx_description
1 polymer ?
#
loop_
_entity_poly.entity_id
_entity_poly.type
_entity_poly.pdbx_seq_one_letter_code
_entity_poly.pdbx_strand_id
1 'polypeptide(L)'
;SSRVDVNKSVESLRSKLSLLHNIVTDIFRSLLKGGAHSKTRTIQWLEQAMVVNVEGSKENPNPALVSTAGMLINLNVVLLRLCGPFLPPSTKHALIDATFWKCCSSPLFPQDTTKLVAPSSSSEQQQPAPPSAALASFNFITQCFFLTLRAVHIGPVATIGKYMRLLRQLSYMQNHMDDDPRGRAQFEMLAATKMIIDAKLLQPELLHDLVRFALLSANVTCRLCLSPNGNAVALAGLDLLPLVTPADALLVPSVPEHVVEDILSIMLFVARFAPDELKSFEFGDFLTMALIFLSSPQLIRSPHLRAKMSECLFEMCLPSHESEDRPTAAIPSAVAVLVQSKLAQQHLAPSLLALYGDVEQTGFYEKLEHRWESQSPQWLSLDEAVREQKQSLLAEKERTVTSSLQLANETIHMMSYLTSEIQAPFLTAELEDRLVGMLNSVLVKLAGPRGLDLKVR
;
A
#
# COMPACT_ATOMS: atom_id res chain seq x y z
N SER A 1 -8.91 -31.90 13.29
CA SER A 1 -7.65 -32.07 12.52
C SER A 1 -6.52 -31.45 13.32
N SER A 2 -5.35 -32.08 13.43
CA SER A 2 -4.24 -31.44 14.14
C SER A 2 -3.67 -30.28 13.31
N ARG A 3 -3.05 -29.28 13.93
CA ARG A 3 -2.34 -28.20 13.22
C ARG A 3 -1.30 -28.75 12.22
N VAL A 4 -0.70 -29.89 12.56
CA VAL A 4 0.26 -30.61 11.72
C VAL A 4 -0.39 -31.13 10.44
N ASP A 5 -1.60 -31.70 10.52
CA ASP A 5 -2.31 -32.22 9.34
C ASP A 5 -2.73 -31.11 8.37
N VAL A 6 -3.12 -29.96 8.92
CA VAL A 6 -3.45 -28.76 8.12
C VAL A 6 -2.22 -28.26 7.40
N ASN A 7 -1.08 -28.11 8.10
CA ASN A 7 0.17 -27.67 7.49
C ASN A 7 0.63 -28.61 6.36
N LYS A 8 0.60 -29.93 6.59
CA LYS A 8 0.92 -30.92 5.55
C LYS A 8 0.01 -30.80 4.32
N SER A 9 -1.28 -30.54 4.53
CA SER A 9 -2.24 -30.35 3.44
C SER A 9 -1.93 -29.07 2.65
N VAL A 10 -1.60 -27.98 3.34
CA VAL A 10 -1.19 -26.70 2.72
C VAL A 10 0.11 -26.87 1.92
N GLU A 11 1.11 -27.55 2.47
CA GLU A 11 2.36 -27.86 1.77
C GLU A 11 2.12 -28.68 0.49
N SER A 12 1.29 -29.73 0.57
CA SER A 12 0.91 -30.53 -0.61
C SER A 12 0.23 -29.70 -1.69
N LEU A 13 -0.67 -28.78 -1.31
CA LEU A 13 -1.32 -27.85 -2.24
C LEU A 13 -0.29 -26.90 -2.89
N ARG A 14 0.63 -26.34 -2.11
CA ARG A 14 1.68 -25.45 -2.62
C ARG A 14 2.63 -26.16 -3.58
N SER A 15 3.02 -27.41 -3.32
CA SER A 15 3.85 -28.19 -4.25
C SER A 15 3.16 -28.39 -5.60
N LYS A 16 1.86 -28.72 -5.59
CA LYS A 16 1.06 -28.87 -6.82
C LYS A 16 0.91 -27.54 -7.55
N LEU A 17 0.71 -26.45 -6.82
CA LEU A 17 0.59 -25.11 -7.37
C LEU A 17 1.90 -24.66 -8.05
N SER A 18 3.05 -24.91 -7.42
CA SER A 18 4.37 -24.62 -7.98
C SER A 18 4.62 -25.37 -9.29
N LEU A 19 4.26 -26.66 -9.36
CA LEU A 19 4.34 -27.44 -10.60
C LEU A 19 3.47 -26.82 -11.71
N LEU A 20 2.21 -26.47 -11.39
CA LEU A 20 1.30 -25.83 -12.34
C LEU A 20 1.87 -24.51 -12.84
N HIS A 21 2.38 -23.66 -11.93
CA HIS A 21 2.99 -22.39 -12.31
C HIS A 21 4.19 -22.58 -13.24
N ASN A 22 5.02 -23.60 -13.01
CA ASN A 22 6.14 -23.92 -13.90
C ASN A 22 5.66 -24.25 -15.32
N ILE A 23 4.72 -25.18 -15.43
CA ILE A 23 4.16 -25.61 -16.74
C ILE A 23 3.52 -24.42 -17.46
N VAL A 24 2.67 -23.66 -16.80
CA VAL A 24 1.98 -22.51 -17.43
C VAL A 24 2.99 -21.43 -17.83
N THR A 25 4.00 -21.16 -16.99
CA THR A 25 5.06 -20.21 -17.35
C THR A 25 5.81 -20.65 -18.60
N ASP A 26 6.13 -21.94 -18.74
CA ASP A 26 6.84 -22.47 -19.91
C ASP A 26 5.99 -22.40 -21.19
N ILE A 27 4.68 -22.60 -21.08
CA ILE A 27 3.73 -22.38 -22.19
C ILE A 27 3.80 -20.93 -22.65
N PHE A 28 3.64 -19.95 -21.75
CA PHE A 28 3.70 -18.54 -22.11
C PHE A 28 5.07 -18.13 -22.67
N ARG A 29 6.16 -18.65 -22.11
CA ARG A 29 7.52 -18.42 -22.64
C ARG A 29 7.67 -18.98 -24.06
N SER A 30 7.09 -20.14 -24.34
CA SER A 30 7.10 -20.73 -25.68
C SER A 30 6.29 -19.90 -26.67
N LEU A 31 5.10 -19.43 -26.28
CA LEU A 31 4.27 -18.55 -27.10
C LEU A 31 4.99 -17.22 -27.42
N LEU A 32 5.67 -16.62 -26.44
CA LEU A 32 6.43 -15.38 -26.62
C LEU A 32 7.68 -15.57 -27.50
N LYS A 33 8.22 -16.79 -27.59
CA LYS A 33 9.37 -17.15 -28.43
C LYS A 33 8.98 -17.73 -29.80
N GLY A 34 7.69 -18.01 -30.03
CA GLY A 34 7.16 -18.61 -31.27
C GLY A 34 7.13 -17.68 -32.49
N GLY A 35 7.96 -16.64 -32.54
CA GLY A 35 8.00 -15.64 -33.62
C GLY A 35 7.19 -14.37 -33.35
N ALA A 36 7.35 -13.38 -34.21
CA ALA A 36 6.80 -12.03 -34.02
C ALA A 36 5.26 -12.02 -33.88
N HIS A 37 4.56 -12.75 -34.75
CA HIS A 37 3.10 -12.83 -34.70
C HIS A 37 2.59 -13.44 -33.39
N SER A 38 3.14 -14.58 -32.98
CA SER A 38 2.78 -15.26 -31.72
C SER A 38 3.04 -14.37 -30.51
N LYS A 39 4.21 -13.70 -30.47
CA LYS A 39 4.54 -12.75 -29.41
C LYS A 39 3.52 -11.62 -29.31
N THR A 40 3.21 -10.95 -30.42
CA THR A 40 2.24 -9.84 -30.45
C THR A 40 0.87 -10.29 -29.98
N ARG A 41 0.37 -11.44 -30.46
CA ARG A 41 -0.92 -11.99 -30.05
C ARG A 41 -0.96 -12.39 -28.58
N THR A 42 0.14 -12.91 -28.05
CA THR A 42 0.27 -13.28 -26.64
C THR A 42 0.19 -12.05 -25.74
N ILE A 43 0.90 -10.98 -26.08
CA ILE A 43 0.87 -9.71 -25.34
C ILE A 43 -0.53 -9.08 -25.43
N GLN A 44 -1.14 -9.07 -26.60
CA GLN A 44 -2.50 -8.57 -26.78
C GLN A 44 -3.51 -9.33 -25.92
N TRP A 45 -3.37 -10.67 -25.82
CA TRP A 45 -4.21 -11.47 -24.95
C TRP A 45 -3.98 -11.15 -23.47
N LEU A 46 -2.72 -10.96 -23.05
CA LEU A 46 -2.39 -10.55 -21.68
C LEU A 46 -3.00 -9.19 -21.33
N GLU A 47 -2.92 -8.23 -22.25
CA GLU A 47 -3.54 -6.91 -22.09
C GLU A 47 -5.07 -7.04 -21.96
N GLN A 48 -5.71 -7.77 -22.86
CA GLN A 48 -7.16 -8.02 -22.81
C GLN A 48 -7.59 -8.71 -21.52
N ALA A 49 -6.82 -9.69 -21.05
CA ALA A 49 -7.09 -10.38 -19.80
C ALA A 49 -7.10 -9.42 -18.59
N MET A 50 -6.28 -8.37 -18.60
CA MET A 50 -6.31 -7.33 -17.56
C MET A 50 -7.51 -6.40 -17.72
N VAL A 51 -7.82 -5.99 -18.96
CA VAL A 51 -8.90 -5.05 -19.27
C VAL A 51 -10.27 -5.61 -18.91
N VAL A 52 -10.55 -6.88 -19.25
CA VAL A 52 -11.84 -7.51 -18.93
C VAL A 52 -12.04 -7.74 -17.43
N ASN A 53 -10.97 -7.64 -16.64
CA ASN A 53 -10.99 -7.81 -15.18
C ASN A 53 -10.91 -6.47 -14.43
N VAL A 54 -11.20 -5.34 -15.09
CA VAL A 54 -11.20 -4.01 -14.46
C VAL A 54 -12.08 -3.94 -13.20
N GLU A 55 -13.21 -4.66 -13.19
CA GLU A 55 -14.13 -4.78 -12.05
C GLU A 55 -13.40 -5.26 -10.78
N GLY A 56 -12.39 -6.12 -10.94
CA GLY A 56 -11.59 -6.66 -9.83
C GLY A 56 -10.81 -5.60 -9.03
N SER A 57 -10.69 -4.38 -9.56
CA SER A 57 -10.07 -3.23 -8.88
C SER A 57 -10.98 -2.55 -7.86
N LYS A 58 -12.30 -2.80 -7.92
CA LYS A 58 -13.26 -2.17 -7.02
C LYS A 58 -13.19 -2.78 -5.63
N GLU A 59 -13.56 -1.99 -4.62
CA GLU A 59 -13.61 -2.46 -3.23
C GLU A 59 -14.60 -3.63 -3.06
N ASN A 60 -15.77 -3.52 -3.72
CA ASN A 60 -16.82 -4.53 -3.77
C ASN A 60 -17.06 -4.94 -5.24
N PRO A 61 -16.21 -5.81 -5.81
CA PRO A 61 -16.31 -6.19 -7.21
C PRO A 61 -17.51 -7.11 -7.44
N ASN A 62 -18.22 -6.92 -8.56
CA ASN A 62 -19.25 -7.87 -8.98
C ASN A 62 -18.61 -9.22 -9.36
N PRO A 63 -18.90 -10.33 -8.64
CA PRO A 63 -18.30 -11.65 -8.93
C PRO A 63 -18.61 -12.19 -10.33
N ALA A 64 -19.69 -11.72 -10.97
CA ALA A 64 -20.07 -12.13 -12.32
C ALA A 64 -19.25 -11.43 -13.42
N LEU A 65 -18.58 -10.31 -13.10
CA LEU A 65 -17.82 -9.48 -14.04
C LEU A 65 -16.31 -9.55 -13.80
N VAL A 66 -15.85 -10.48 -12.95
CA VAL A 66 -14.44 -10.67 -12.62
C VAL A 66 -14.10 -12.15 -12.64
N SER A 67 -12.92 -12.46 -13.11
CA SER A 67 -12.36 -13.81 -13.05
C SER A 67 -12.10 -14.24 -11.61
N THR A 68 -12.03 -15.55 -11.39
CA THR A 68 -11.72 -16.08 -10.05
C THR A 68 -10.34 -15.62 -9.58
N ALA A 69 -10.17 -15.47 -8.26
CA ALA A 69 -8.86 -15.12 -7.67
C ALA A 69 -7.76 -16.12 -8.07
N GLY A 70 -8.10 -17.40 -8.25
CA GLY A 70 -7.14 -18.42 -8.72
C GLY A 70 -6.60 -18.13 -10.11
N MET A 71 -7.47 -17.73 -11.06
CA MET A 71 -7.04 -17.35 -12.41
C MET A 71 -6.12 -16.13 -12.37
N LEU A 72 -6.51 -15.09 -11.63
CA LEU A 72 -5.76 -13.83 -11.56
C LEU A 72 -4.39 -14.01 -10.87
N ILE A 73 -4.33 -14.77 -9.77
CA ILE A 73 -3.06 -15.08 -9.09
C ILE A 73 -2.15 -15.92 -9.99
N ASN A 74 -2.67 -16.95 -10.66
CA ASN A 74 -1.85 -17.78 -11.54
C ASN A 74 -1.30 -16.98 -12.73
N LEU A 75 -2.12 -16.11 -13.33
CA LEU A 75 -1.69 -15.23 -14.40
C LEU A 75 -0.64 -14.22 -13.91
N ASN A 76 -0.81 -13.71 -12.69
CA ASN A 76 0.16 -12.83 -12.05
C ASN A 76 1.51 -13.53 -11.83
N VAL A 77 1.53 -14.80 -11.39
CA VAL A 77 2.78 -15.56 -11.24
C VAL A 77 3.53 -15.67 -12.57
N VAL A 78 2.82 -15.91 -13.68
CA VAL A 78 3.44 -15.94 -15.01
C VAL A 78 4.08 -14.58 -15.34
N LEU A 79 3.36 -13.49 -15.14
CA LEU A 79 3.84 -12.14 -15.42
C LEU A 79 5.04 -11.74 -14.54
N LEU A 80 4.99 -12.02 -13.24
CA LEU A 80 6.12 -11.84 -12.31
C LEU A 80 7.36 -12.62 -12.77
N ARG A 81 7.19 -13.89 -13.18
CA ARG A 81 8.29 -14.71 -13.70
C ARG A 81 8.82 -14.25 -15.05
N LEU A 82 8.03 -13.54 -15.85
CA LEU A 82 8.49 -12.87 -17.07
C LEU A 82 9.29 -11.60 -16.74
N CYS A 83 8.97 -10.93 -15.61
CA CYS A 83 9.76 -9.82 -15.08
C CYS A 83 11.13 -10.23 -14.53
N GLY A 84 11.28 -11.48 -14.07
CA GLY A 84 12.49 -12.02 -13.43
C GLY A 84 13.85 -11.51 -13.96
N PRO A 85 14.09 -11.47 -15.30
CA PRO A 85 15.37 -11.00 -15.87
C PRO A 85 15.70 -9.52 -15.63
N PHE A 86 14.73 -8.69 -15.26
CA PHE A 86 14.91 -7.25 -14.99
C PHE A 86 14.46 -6.83 -13.58
N LEU A 87 14.05 -7.77 -12.73
CA LEU A 87 13.88 -7.53 -11.30
C LEU A 87 15.25 -7.30 -10.62
N PRO A 88 15.33 -6.50 -9.54
CA PRO A 88 16.54 -6.35 -8.73
C PRO A 88 17.14 -7.71 -8.35
N PRO A 89 18.48 -7.88 -8.37
CA PRO A 89 19.52 -6.85 -8.56
C PRO A 89 19.90 -6.54 -10.03
N SER A 90 19.09 -6.90 -11.03
CA SER A 90 19.38 -6.64 -12.46
C SER A 90 19.52 -5.14 -12.77
N THR A 91 20.42 -4.73 -13.67
CA THR A 91 20.53 -3.34 -14.18
C THR A 91 19.55 -3.02 -15.31
N LYS A 92 18.89 -4.04 -15.86
CA LYS A 92 17.94 -3.89 -16.98
C LYS A 92 16.67 -3.12 -16.61
N HIS A 93 16.44 -2.86 -15.31
CA HIS A 93 15.32 -2.03 -14.86
C HIS A 93 15.37 -0.59 -15.42
N ALA A 94 16.54 -0.12 -15.86
CA ALA A 94 16.68 1.19 -16.52
C ALA A 94 15.98 1.25 -17.89
N LEU A 95 15.67 0.09 -18.50
CA LEU A 95 14.98 0.00 -19.80
C LEU A 95 13.46 0.18 -19.69
N ILE A 96 12.92 0.28 -18.46
CA ILE A 96 11.51 0.57 -18.24
C ILE A 96 11.27 2.05 -18.58
N ASP A 97 10.53 2.26 -19.66
CA ASP A 97 10.17 3.59 -20.15
C ASP A 97 8.94 4.12 -19.41
N ALA A 98 9.18 5.07 -18.52
CA ALA A 98 8.15 5.69 -17.69
C ALA A 98 7.23 6.65 -18.46
N THR A 99 7.61 7.10 -19.66
CA THR A 99 6.78 7.99 -20.48
C THR A 99 5.47 7.34 -20.91
N PHE A 100 5.35 6.01 -20.73
CA PHE A 100 4.09 5.27 -20.80
C PHE A 100 2.91 5.98 -20.13
N TRP A 101 3.12 6.59 -18.94
CA TRP A 101 2.07 7.29 -18.22
C TRP A 101 1.48 8.50 -18.95
N LYS A 102 2.27 9.17 -19.80
CA LYS A 102 1.82 10.33 -20.61
C LYS A 102 1.30 9.92 -21.98
N CYS A 103 1.90 8.88 -22.55
CA CYS A 103 1.70 8.54 -23.96
C CYS A 103 0.58 7.54 -24.20
N CYS A 104 0.08 6.83 -23.18
CA CYS A 104 -0.82 5.70 -23.39
C CYS A 104 -2.29 6.00 -23.05
N SER A 105 -3.19 5.81 -24.02
CA SER A 105 -4.64 5.69 -23.77
C SER A 105 -5.05 4.23 -23.53
N SER A 106 -4.11 3.36 -23.14
CA SER A 106 -4.40 1.94 -22.97
C SER A 106 -5.51 1.75 -21.92
N PRO A 107 -6.50 0.89 -22.21
CA PRO A 107 -7.52 0.51 -21.23
C PRO A 107 -6.94 -0.23 -20.01
N LEU A 108 -5.63 -0.53 -19.98
CA LEU A 108 -4.95 -1.08 -18.81
C LEU A 108 -5.11 -0.21 -17.57
N PHE A 109 -5.05 1.11 -17.73
CA PHE A 109 -5.18 2.07 -16.64
C PHE A 109 -6.29 3.07 -16.98
N PRO A 110 -7.52 2.84 -16.46
CA PRO A 110 -8.65 3.72 -16.73
C PRO A 110 -8.36 5.18 -16.38
N GLN A 111 -8.89 6.11 -17.18
CA GLN A 111 -8.61 7.55 -17.03
C GLN A 111 -9.24 8.15 -15.77
N ASP A 112 -10.36 7.59 -15.32
CA ASP A 112 -11.10 7.93 -14.11
C ASP A 112 -10.41 7.47 -12.81
N THR A 113 -9.22 6.87 -12.91
CA THR A 113 -8.42 6.55 -11.72
C THR A 113 -7.96 7.81 -10.99
N THR A 114 -8.12 7.81 -9.67
CA THR A 114 -7.56 8.84 -8.79
C THR A 114 -6.05 8.95 -9.01
N LYS A 115 -5.57 10.15 -9.34
CA LYS A 115 -4.14 10.43 -9.60
C LYS A 115 -3.43 10.88 -8.33
N LEU A 116 -2.11 10.71 -8.30
CA LEU A 116 -1.28 11.13 -7.16
C LEU A 116 -1.38 12.63 -6.87
N VAL A 117 -1.48 13.46 -7.91
CA VAL A 117 -1.58 14.92 -7.79
C VAL A 117 -2.92 15.38 -8.38
N ALA A 118 -3.51 16.41 -7.78
CA ALA A 118 -4.70 17.04 -8.34
C ALA A 118 -4.35 17.72 -9.68
N PRO A 119 -5.23 17.69 -10.70
CA PRO A 119 -5.02 18.47 -11.91
C PRO A 119 -4.90 19.95 -11.53
N SER A 120 -3.83 20.61 -11.97
CA SER A 120 -3.72 22.07 -11.85
C SER A 120 -4.79 22.71 -12.74
N SER A 121 -5.43 23.80 -12.32
CA SER A 121 -6.46 24.49 -13.12
C SER A 121 -5.98 24.90 -14.52
N SER A 122 -4.67 24.98 -14.72
CA SER A 122 -3.97 25.19 -15.99
C SER A 122 -3.95 23.98 -16.93
N SER A 123 -4.11 22.77 -16.41
CA SER A 123 -4.06 21.51 -17.18
C SER A 123 -5.37 21.16 -17.90
N GLU A 124 -6.48 21.85 -17.60
CA GLU A 124 -7.73 21.74 -18.36
C GLU A 124 -7.71 22.54 -19.68
N GLN A 125 -6.74 23.45 -19.87
CA GLN A 125 -6.77 24.42 -20.98
C GLN A 125 -5.61 24.35 -22.00
N GLN A 126 -4.67 23.40 -21.94
CA GLN A 126 -3.56 23.38 -22.90
C GLN A 126 -3.23 22.02 -23.54
N GLN A 127 -3.33 22.05 -24.87
CA GLN A 127 -2.79 21.18 -25.92
C GLN A 127 -3.59 19.92 -26.31
N PRO A 128 -3.76 19.65 -27.63
CA PRO A 128 -4.28 18.38 -28.10
C PRO A 128 -3.40 17.26 -27.55
N ALA A 129 -4.03 16.24 -26.95
CA ALA A 129 -3.33 15.11 -26.39
C ALA A 129 -2.29 14.59 -27.41
N PRO A 130 -1.03 14.34 -27.00
CA PRO A 130 -0.04 13.73 -27.88
C PRO A 130 -0.62 12.43 -28.47
N PRO A 131 -0.19 12.03 -29.69
CA PRO A 131 -0.70 10.83 -30.31
C PRO A 131 -0.53 9.65 -29.36
N SER A 132 -1.67 9.03 -29.01
CA SER A 132 -1.69 7.92 -28.07
C SER A 132 -0.88 6.75 -28.61
N ALA A 133 0.21 6.45 -27.93
CA ALA A 133 1.05 5.31 -28.20
C ALA A 133 0.40 4.06 -27.59
N ALA A 134 0.11 3.06 -28.42
CA ALA A 134 -0.37 1.76 -27.94
C ALA A 134 0.73 1.04 -27.13
N LEU A 135 0.36 0.15 -26.21
CA LEU A 135 1.32 -0.66 -25.44
C LEU A 135 2.40 -1.31 -26.34
N ALA A 136 1.99 -1.77 -27.52
CA ALA A 136 2.87 -2.40 -28.51
C ALA A 136 4.02 -1.51 -29.05
N SER A 137 3.95 -0.18 -28.89
CA SER A 137 5.01 0.74 -29.33
C SER A 137 6.22 0.74 -28.40
N PHE A 138 6.07 0.28 -27.16
CA PHE A 138 7.14 0.25 -26.17
C PHE A 138 8.00 -1.01 -26.32
N ASN A 139 9.19 -1.02 -25.70
CA ASN A 139 9.99 -2.24 -25.65
C ASN A 139 9.32 -3.32 -24.78
N PHE A 140 9.71 -4.59 -24.96
CA PHE A 140 9.08 -5.70 -24.23
C PHE A 140 9.21 -5.61 -22.71
N ILE A 141 10.29 -5.03 -22.18
CA ILE A 141 10.49 -4.87 -20.73
C ILE A 141 9.44 -3.90 -20.17
N THR A 142 9.27 -2.75 -20.82
CA THR A 142 8.21 -1.78 -20.48
C THR A 142 6.83 -2.42 -20.56
N GLN A 143 6.53 -3.13 -21.65
CA GLN A 143 5.23 -3.80 -21.82
C GLN A 143 4.97 -4.81 -20.69
N CYS A 144 5.97 -5.66 -20.40
CA CYS A 144 5.88 -6.67 -19.35
C CYS A 144 5.72 -6.02 -17.96
N PHE A 145 6.44 -4.94 -17.68
CA PHE A 145 6.34 -4.22 -16.41
C PHE A 145 4.93 -3.67 -16.18
N PHE A 146 4.35 -2.93 -17.13
CA PHE A 146 3.02 -2.34 -16.96
C PHE A 146 1.88 -3.35 -16.97
N LEU A 147 1.99 -4.44 -17.75
CA LEU A 147 1.07 -5.58 -17.64
C LEU A 147 1.13 -6.23 -16.25
N THR A 148 2.33 -6.41 -15.71
CA THR A 148 2.54 -7.00 -14.39
C THR A 148 2.02 -6.07 -13.30
N LEU A 149 2.27 -4.77 -13.40
CA LEU A 149 1.77 -3.75 -12.48
C LEU A 149 0.24 -3.83 -12.36
N ARG A 150 -0.45 -3.89 -13.51
CA ARG A 150 -1.91 -4.04 -13.54
C ARG A 150 -2.37 -5.39 -12.98
N ALA A 151 -1.68 -6.48 -13.30
CA ALA A 151 -2.00 -7.81 -12.81
C ALA A 151 -1.83 -7.94 -11.29
N VAL A 152 -0.81 -7.29 -10.73
CA VAL A 152 -0.55 -7.24 -9.28
C VAL A 152 -1.71 -6.55 -8.57
N HIS A 153 -2.16 -5.41 -9.10
CA HIS A 153 -3.27 -4.63 -8.56
C HIS A 153 -4.57 -5.45 -8.47
N ILE A 154 -5.04 -6.01 -9.59
CA ILE A 154 -6.33 -6.72 -9.65
C ILE A 154 -6.29 -8.15 -9.13
N GLY A 155 -5.08 -8.71 -8.93
CA GLY A 155 -4.87 -10.08 -8.48
C GLY A 155 -4.43 -10.13 -7.01
N PRO A 156 -3.12 -10.27 -6.72
CA PRO A 156 -2.58 -10.33 -5.37
C PRO A 156 -3.07 -9.21 -4.44
N VAL A 157 -2.99 -7.93 -4.84
CA VAL A 157 -3.34 -6.80 -3.95
C VAL A 157 -4.82 -6.78 -3.63
N ALA A 158 -5.70 -6.95 -4.64
CA ALA A 158 -7.13 -7.11 -4.41
C ALA A 158 -7.44 -8.30 -3.48
N THR A 159 -6.68 -9.40 -3.59
CA THR A 159 -6.84 -10.58 -2.72
C THR A 159 -6.34 -10.30 -1.29
N ILE A 160 -5.25 -9.56 -1.12
CA ILE A 160 -4.77 -9.07 0.19
C ILE A 160 -5.85 -8.23 0.87
N GLY A 161 -6.48 -7.30 0.14
CA GLY A 161 -7.58 -6.50 0.68
C GLY A 161 -8.76 -7.35 1.16
N LYS A 162 -9.15 -8.37 0.39
CA LYS A 162 -10.19 -9.35 0.80
C LYS A 162 -9.76 -10.16 2.03
N TYR A 163 -8.49 -10.57 2.08
CA TYR A 163 -7.93 -11.31 3.19
C TYR A 163 -7.96 -10.49 4.49
N MET A 164 -7.56 -9.21 4.46
CA MET A 164 -7.62 -8.33 5.63
C MET A 164 -9.07 -8.12 6.12
N ARG A 165 -10.05 -8.00 5.20
CA ARG A 165 -11.47 -7.96 5.58
C ARG A 165 -11.95 -9.27 6.23
N LEU A 166 -11.55 -10.41 5.69
CA LEU A 166 -11.86 -11.73 6.23
C LEU A 166 -11.30 -11.91 7.64
N LEU A 167 -10.07 -11.47 7.90
CA LEU A 167 -9.48 -11.52 9.25
C LEU A 167 -10.26 -10.66 10.25
N ARG A 168 -10.72 -9.47 9.85
CA ARG A 168 -11.57 -8.62 10.71
C ARG A 168 -12.91 -9.30 11.01
N GLN A 169 -13.54 -9.93 10.01
CA GLN A 169 -14.78 -10.67 10.20
C GLN A 169 -14.60 -11.87 11.15
N LEU A 170 -13.52 -12.63 10.98
CA LEU A 170 -13.20 -13.76 11.85
C LEU A 170 -12.98 -13.31 13.29
N SER A 171 -12.21 -12.23 13.51
CA SER A 171 -11.99 -11.66 14.84
C SER A 171 -13.30 -11.16 15.48
N TYR A 172 -14.13 -10.44 14.71
CA TYR A 172 -15.43 -9.98 15.18
C TYR A 172 -16.33 -11.15 15.60
N MET A 173 -16.45 -12.16 14.74
CA MET A 173 -17.23 -13.36 15.04
C MET A 173 -16.67 -14.09 16.26
N GLN A 174 -15.36 -14.29 16.34
CA GLN A 174 -14.73 -14.98 17.47
C GLN A 174 -15.05 -14.28 18.81
N ASN A 175 -15.09 -12.95 18.84
CA ASN A 175 -15.39 -12.17 20.04
C ASN A 175 -16.89 -12.12 20.39
N HIS A 176 -17.79 -12.41 19.44
CA HIS A 176 -19.25 -12.35 19.60
C HIS A 176 -19.92 -13.71 19.33
N MET A 177 -19.16 -14.80 19.31
CA MET A 177 -19.68 -16.13 19.00
C MET A 177 -20.37 -16.71 20.23
N ASP A 178 -21.69 -16.73 20.21
CA ASP A 178 -22.49 -17.55 21.12
C ASP A 178 -22.47 -19.02 20.68
N ASP A 179 -22.94 -19.93 21.53
CA ASP A 179 -22.94 -21.39 21.29
C ASP A 179 -23.94 -21.85 20.19
N ASP A 180 -24.39 -20.94 19.32
CA ASP A 180 -25.32 -21.20 18.22
C ASP A 180 -24.66 -22.05 17.10
N PRO A 181 -25.23 -23.21 16.74
CA PRO A 181 -24.76 -24.04 15.63
C PRO A 181 -24.61 -23.30 14.29
N ARG A 182 -25.46 -22.30 14.00
CA ARG A 182 -25.38 -21.55 12.73
C ARG A 182 -24.16 -20.63 12.71
N GLY A 183 -23.92 -19.90 13.80
CA GLY A 183 -22.75 -19.04 13.96
C GLY A 183 -21.44 -19.83 13.83
N ARG A 184 -21.39 -21.03 14.46
CA ARG A 184 -20.25 -21.95 14.34
C ARG A 184 -20.01 -22.40 12.89
N ALA A 185 -21.05 -22.82 12.18
CA ALA A 185 -20.92 -23.25 10.77
C ALA A 185 -20.42 -22.11 9.86
N GLN A 186 -20.90 -20.88 10.09
CA GLN A 186 -20.42 -19.71 9.35
C GLN A 186 -18.95 -19.40 9.68
N PHE A 187 -18.55 -19.48 10.96
CA PHE A 187 -17.16 -19.29 11.36
C PHE A 187 -16.24 -20.33 10.70
N GLU A 188 -16.63 -21.61 10.69
CA GLU A 188 -15.89 -22.69 10.04
C GLU A 188 -15.71 -22.44 8.53
N MET A 189 -16.76 -21.94 7.84
CA MET A 189 -16.68 -21.58 6.43
C MET A 189 -15.70 -20.43 6.17
N LEU A 190 -15.71 -19.39 7.01
CA LEU A 190 -14.77 -18.26 6.90
C LEU A 190 -13.34 -18.70 7.21
N ALA A 191 -13.14 -19.56 8.22
CA ALA A 191 -11.86 -20.12 8.58
C ALA A 191 -11.28 -20.99 7.45
N ALA A 192 -12.12 -21.83 6.82
CA ALA A 192 -11.71 -22.61 5.65
C ALA A 192 -11.31 -21.71 4.47
N THR A 193 -12.09 -20.64 4.22
CA THR A 193 -11.76 -19.64 3.19
C THR A 193 -10.41 -18.98 3.49
N LYS A 194 -10.15 -18.64 4.75
CA LYS A 194 -8.90 -18.06 5.22
C LYS A 194 -7.71 -19.00 4.94
N MET A 195 -7.83 -20.28 5.28
CA MET A 195 -6.78 -21.28 5.02
C MET A 195 -6.49 -21.45 3.51
N ILE A 196 -7.51 -21.38 2.65
CA ILE A 196 -7.33 -21.45 1.19
C ILE A 196 -6.57 -20.23 0.68
N ILE A 197 -6.86 -19.04 1.22
CA ILE A 197 -6.16 -17.81 0.84
C ILE A 197 -4.71 -17.86 1.36
N ASP A 198 -4.47 -18.32 2.59
CA ASP A 198 -3.12 -18.52 3.14
C ASP A 198 -2.27 -19.42 2.25
N ALA A 199 -2.84 -20.54 1.79
CA ALA A 199 -2.13 -21.48 0.95
C ALA A 199 -1.62 -20.82 -0.35
N LYS A 200 -2.38 -19.86 -0.90
CA LYS A 200 -2.07 -19.14 -2.15
C LYS A 200 -1.17 -17.92 -1.92
N LEU A 201 -1.58 -16.99 -1.05
CA LEU A 201 -0.90 -15.71 -0.86
C LEU A 201 0.41 -15.87 -0.10
N LEU A 202 0.47 -16.78 0.88
CA LEU A 202 1.67 -16.98 1.71
C LEU A 202 2.59 -18.05 1.13
N GLN A 203 2.52 -18.29 -0.18
CA GLN A 203 3.47 -19.15 -0.87
C GLN A 203 4.81 -18.39 -0.99
N PRO A 204 5.93 -18.93 -0.47
CA PRO A 204 7.23 -18.24 -0.45
C PRO A 204 7.67 -17.70 -1.81
N GLU A 205 7.55 -18.49 -2.89
CA GLU A 205 7.98 -18.03 -4.22
C GLU A 205 7.16 -16.84 -4.73
N LEU A 206 5.85 -16.82 -4.46
CA LEU A 206 5.00 -15.69 -4.82
C LEU A 206 5.36 -14.45 -4.01
N LEU A 207 5.53 -14.59 -2.69
CA LEU A 207 5.92 -13.49 -1.81
C LEU A 207 7.25 -12.89 -2.23
N HIS A 208 8.24 -13.74 -2.50
CA HIS A 208 9.56 -13.33 -2.96
C HIS A 208 9.48 -12.53 -4.27
N ASP A 209 8.74 -13.03 -5.27
CA ASP A 209 8.57 -12.33 -6.54
C ASP A 209 7.77 -11.02 -6.40
N LEU A 210 6.76 -10.97 -5.52
CA LEU A 210 6.00 -9.76 -5.22
C LEU A 210 6.88 -8.69 -4.56
N VAL A 211 7.73 -9.08 -3.60
CA VAL A 211 8.66 -8.15 -2.94
C VAL A 211 9.64 -7.57 -3.95
N ARG A 212 10.25 -8.41 -4.80
CA ARG A 212 11.14 -7.95 -5.89
C ARG A 212 10.45 -6.98 -6.84
N PHE A 213 9.22 -7.27 -7.22
CA PHE A 213 8.44 -6.41 -8.11
C PHE A 213 8.01 -5.10 -7.44
N ALA A 214 7.67 -5.13 -6.16
CA ALA A 214 7.34 -3.93 -5.38
C ALA A 214 8.57 -3.03 -5.18
N LEU A 215 9.76 -3.58 -4.92
CA LEU A 215 11.02 -2.83 -4.87
C LEU A 215 11.37 -2.22 -6.24
N LEU A 216 11.20 -2.97 -7.33
CA LEU A 216 11.34 -2.43 -8.69
C LEU A 216 10.38 -1.27 -8.94
N SER A 217 9.11 -1.45 -8.56
CA SER A 217 8.08 -0.43 -8.71
C SER A 217 8.39 0.81 -7.87
N ALA A 218 8.94 0.64 -6.66
CA ALA A 218 9.40 1.76 -5.83
C ALA A 218 10.54 2.54 -6.51
N ASN A 219 11.51 1.83 -7.11
CA ASN A 219 12.58 2.45 -7.87
C ASN A 219 12.03 3.24 -9.08
N VAL A 220 11.12 2.64 -9.87
CA VAL A 220 10.47 3.34 -11.00
C VAL A 220 9.73 4.58 -10.51
N THR A 221 8.96 4.46 -9.43
CA THR A 221 8.24 5.59 -8.82
C THR A 221 9.17 6.72 -8.38
N CYS A 222 10.33 6.41 -7.81
CA CYS A 222 11.34 7.44 -7.51
C CYS A 222 11.74 8.22 -8.77
N ARG A 223 11.99 7.53 -9.90
CA ARG A 223 12.37 8.20 -11.17
C ARG A 223 11.27 9.14 -11.66
N LEU A 224 9.99 8.80 -11.46
CA LEU A 224 8.86 9.65 -11.82
C LEU A 224 8.89 10.99 -11.07
N CYS A 225 9.41 10.98 -9.84
CA CYS A 225 9.51 12.15 -8.97
C CYS A 225 10.78 12.98 -9.20
N LEU A 226 11.81 12.39 -9.83
CA LEU A 226 13.14 12.98 -9.95
C LEU A 226 13.53 13.38 -11.37
N SER A 227 12.84 12.85 -12.39
CA SER A 227 13.15 13.09 -13.80
C SER A 227 11.88 13.38 -14.60
N PRO A 228 11.84 14.45 -15.41
CA PRO A 228 10.69 14.76 -16.29
C PRO A 228 10.28 13.61 -17.23
N ASN A 229 11.24 12.77 -17.62
CA ASN A 229 11.03 11.61 -18.51
C ASN A 229 11.14 10.28 -17.76
N GLY A 230 11.31 10.29 -16.43
CA GLY A 230 11.47 9.09 -15.61
C GLY A 230 12.76 8.30 -15.89
N ASN A 231 13.82 8.98 -16.34
CA ASN A 231 15.12 8.35 -16.55
C ASN A 231 15.70 7.85 -15.22
N ALA A 232 16.57 6.84 -15.30
CA ALA A 232 17.32 6.38 -14.13
C ALA A 232 18.18 7.52 -13.56
N VAL A 233 18.03 7.79 -12.26
CA VAL A 233 18.80 8.78 -11.51
C VAL A 233 19.59 8.02 -10.45
N ALA A 234 20.89 8.32 -10.33
CA ALA A 234 21.69 7.80 -9.22
C ALA A 234 21.22 8.45 -7.92
N LEU A 235 20.56 7.67 -7.06
CA LEU A 235 19.98 8.17 -5.80
C LEU A 235 21.04 8.37 -4.70
N ALA A 236 22.21 7.76 -4.84
CA ALA A 236 23.25 7.78 -3.82
C ALA A 236 23.91 9.17 -3.70
N GLY A 237 23.89 9.75 -2.49
CA GLY A 237 24.68 10.92 -2.13
C GLY A 237 24.11 12.28 -2.53
N LEU A 238 22.89 12.34 -3.08
CA LEU A 238 22.22 13.60 -3.41
C LEU A 238 21.41 14.11 -2.21
N ASP A 239 21.52 15.41 -1.91
CA ASP A 239 20.51 16.14 -1.13
C ASP A 239 19.29 16.34 -2.05
N LEU A 240 18.48 15.28 -2.17
CA LEU A 240 17.36 15.19 -3.11
C LEU A 240 16.18 16.11 -2.73
N LEU A 241 16.11 16.55 -1.47
CA LEU A 241 14.96 17.25 -0.91
C LEU A 241 15.35 18.64 -0.36
N PRO A 242 14.45 19.63 -0.42
CA PRO A 242 13.12 19.58 -1.04
C PRO A 242 13.22 19.52 -2.57
N LEU A 243 12.28 18.84 -3.22
CA LEU A 243 12.24 18.78 -4.68
C LEU A 243 11.95 20.17 -5.27
N VAL A 244 12.89 20.67 -6.06
CA VAL A 244 12.81 22.00 -6.70
C VAL A 244 11.95 21.95 -7.97
N THR A 245 11.83 20.79 -8.61
CA THR A 245 11.05 20.64 -9.85
C THR A 245 9.55 20.66 -9.53
N PRO A 246 8.76 21.56 -10.18
CA PRO A 246 7.33 21.59 -9.98
C PRO A 246 6.68 20.28 -10.47
N ALA A 247 5.65 19.81 -9.76
CA ALA A 247 4.98 18.54 -10.03
C ALA A 247 4.49 18.42 -11.49
N ASP A 248 4.01 19.53 -12.08
CA ASP A 248 3.50 19.60 -13.45
C ASP A 248 4.57 19.31 -14.52
N ALA A 249 5.86 19.52 -14.21
CA ALA A 249 6.97 19.20 -15.10
C ALA A 249 7.36 17.71 -15.06
N LEU A 250 6.82 16.94 -14.12
CA LEU A 250 7.13 15.52 -13.91
C LEU A 250 6.11 14.60 -14.57
N LEU A 251 6.28 13.30 -14.38
CA LEU A 251 5.29 12.29 -14.80
C LEU A 251 4.23 12.03 -13.72
N VAL A 252 4.49 12.42 -12.47
CA VAL A 252 3.66 12.16 -11.29
C VAL A 252 2.17 12.52 -11.48
N PRO A 253 1.80 13.65 -12.13
CA PRO A 253 0.37 14.00 -12.33
C PRO A 253 -0.42 12.97 -13.16
N SER A 254 0.24 12.21 -14.02
CA SER A 254 -0.41 11.19 -14.87
C SER A 254 -0.54 9.82 -14.18
N VAL A 255 0.11 9.64 -13.03
CA VAL A 255 0.24 8.36 -12.34
C VAL A 255 -0.95 8.13 -11.41
N PRO A 256 -1.63 6.97 -11.50
CA PRO A 256 -2.67 6.58 -10.55
C PRO A 256 -2.12 6.39 -9.12
N GLU A 257 -2.91 6.76 -8.12
CA GLU A 257 -2.58 6.63 -6.69
C GLU A 257 -2.30 5.18 -6.29
N HIS A 258 -3.07 4.22 -6.86
CA HIS A 258 -2.92 2.79 -6.53
C HIS A 258 -1.52 2.24 -6.82
N VAL A 259 -0.75 2.85 -7.73
CA VAL A 259 0.63 2.38 -8.03
C VAL A 259 1.49 2.42 -6.78
N VAL A 260 1.35 3.47 -5.97
CA VAL A 260 2.06 3.62 -4.71
C VAL A 260 1.37 2.81 -3.62
N GLU A 261 0.04 2.81 -3.58
CA GLU A 261 -0.72 2.05 -2.60
C GLU A 261 -0.44 0.54 -2.67
N ASP A 262 -0.30 -0.02 -3.86
CA ASP A 262 -0.03 -1.44 -4.10
C ASP A 262 1.34 -1.83 -3.53
N ILE A 263 2.37 -1.00 -3.74
CA ILE A 263 3.72 -1.21 -3.18
C ILE A 263 3.63 -1.30 -1.64
N LEU A 264 2.95 -0.33 -1.01
CA LEU A 264 2.78 -0.29 0.44
C LEU A 264 1.97 -1.50 0.95
N SER A 265 0.90 -1.87 0.24
CA SER A 265 0.05 -3.01 0.60
C SER A 265 0.82 -4.33 0.58
N ILE A 266 1.68 -4.53 -0.42
CA ILE A 266 2.54 -5.71 -0.50
C ILE A 266 3.54 -5.70 0.64
N MET A 267 4.27 -4.60 0.86
CA MET A 267 5.29 -4.52 1.92
C MET A 267 4.68 -4.78 3.31
N LEU A 268 3.56 -4.12 3.64
CA LEU A 268 2.86 -4.35 4.92
C LEU A 268 2.37 -5.78 5.07
N PHE A 269 1.84 -6.36 4.00
CA PHE A 269 1.35 -7.73 4.04
C PHE A 269 2.50 -8.71 4.34
N VAL A 270 3.62 -8.60 3.62
CA VAL A 270 4.75 -9.51 3.86
C VAL A 270 5.37 -9.27 5.23
N ALA A 271 5.55 -8.02 5.66
CA ALA A 271 6.08 -7.70 6.98
C ALA A 271 5.23 -8.30 8.11
N ARG A 272 3.90 -8.27 8.01
CA ARG A 272 3.00 -8.77 9.05
C ARG A 272 2.83 -10.28 9.06
N PHE A 273 2.80 -10.91 7.89
CA PHE A 273 2.41 -12.32 7.77
C PHE A 273 3.56 -13.27 7.44
N ALA A 274 4.68 -12.75 6.90
CA ALA A 274 5.85 -13.54 6.51
C ALA A 274 7.14 -12.70 6.57
N PRO A 275 7.49 -12.09 7.72
CA PRO A 275 8.63 -11.17 7.84
C PRO A 275 9.97 -11.81 7.47
N ASP A 276 10.10 -13.13 7.63
CA ASP A 276 11.30 -13.88 7.25
C ASP A 276 11.64 -13.76 5.76
N GLU A 277 10.63 -13.61 4.89
CA GLU A 277 10.82 -13.42 3.44
C GLU A 277 11.50 -12.08 3.12
N LEU A 278 11.45 -11.09 4.02
CA LEU A 278 12.05 -9.77 3.80
C LEU A 278 13.54 -9.71 4.13
N LYS A 279 14.08 -10.69 4.87
CA LYS A 279 15.44 -10.64 5.43
C LYS A 279 16.56 -10.57 4.38
N SER A 280 16.33 -11.11 3.17
CA SER A 280 17.33 -11.13 2.10
C SER A 280 17.28 -9.92 1.18
N PHE A 281 16.41 -8.95 1.44
CA PHE A 281 16.18 -7.81 0.55
C PHE A 281 16.81 -6.51 1.05
N GLU A 282 17.12 -5.66 0.08
CA GLU A 282 17.58 -4.28 0.30
C GLU A 282 16.41 -3.32 0.07
N PHE A 283 16.27 -2.33 0.96
CA PHE A 283 15.12 -1.43 0.99
C PHE A 283 15.44 0.02 0.62
N GLY A 284 16.62 0.29 0.06
CA GLY A 284 17.08 1.66 -0.29
C GLY A 284 16.10 2.43 -1.18
N ASP A 285 15.65 1.82 -2.28
CA ASP A 285 14.69 2.45 -3.20
C ASP A 285 13.31 2.64 -2.55
N PHE A 286 12.87 1.68 -1.74
CA PHE A 286 11.61 1.77 -1.01
C PHE A 286 11.63 2.90 0.01
N LEU A 287 12.70 2.99 0.82
CA LEU A 287 12.87 4.08 1.79
C LEU A 287 12.94 5.43 1.08
N THR A 288 13.70 5.53 -0.01
CA THR A 288 13.83 6.77 -0.78
C THR A 288 12.47 7.21 -1.32
N MET A 289 11.68 6.29 -1.87
CA MET A 289 10.31 6.55 -2.32
C MET A 289 9.44 7.09 -1.18
N ALA A 290 9.44 6.41 -0.02
CA ALA A 290 8.65 6.81 1.13
C ALA A 290 9.03 8.22 1.61
N LEU A 291 10.33 8.51 1.72
CA LEU A 291 10.81 9.83 2.15
C LEU A 291 10.46 10.93 1.16
N ILE A 292 10.59 10.69 -0.15
CA ILE A 292 10.19 11.68 -1.17
C ILE A 292 8.74 12.12 -0.98
N PHE A 293 7.81 11.17 -0.83
CA PHE A 293 6.39 11.48 -0.68
C PHE A 293 6.01 12.01 0.71
N LEU A 294 6.64 11.53 1.77
CA LEU A 294 6.43 12.04 3.13
C LEU A 294 6.89 13.50 3.27
N SER A 295 7.96 13.86 2.56
CA SER A 295 8.57 15.20 2.62
C SER A 295 8.13 16.15 1.51
N SER A 296 7.41 15.65 0.50
CA SER A 296 6.87 16.45 -0.61
C SER A 296 5.34 16.28 -0.74
N PRO A 297 4.53 16.89 0.14
CA PRO A 297 3.06 16.79 0.09
C PRO A 297 2.45 17.21 -1.24
N GLN A 298 3.12 18.07 -2.01
CA GLN A 298 2.71 18.49 -3.35
C GLN A 298 2.70 17.34 -4.39
N LEU A 299 3.41 16.24 -4.14
CA LEU A 299 3.45 15.07 -5.02
C LEU A 299 2.42 14.00 -4.68
N ILE A 300 1.67 14.19 -3.59
CA ILE A 300 0.73 13.20 -3.07
C ILE A 300 -0.44 13.89 -2.36
N ARG A 301 -1.58 13.94 -3.04
CA ARG A 301 -2.80 14.57 -2.51
C ARG A 301 -3.35 13.86 -1.27
N SER A 302 -3.23 12.52 -1.24
CA SER A 302 -3.91 11.67 -0.26
C SER A 302 -3.16 11.61 1.07
N PRO A 303 -3.71 12.19 2.16
CA PRO A 303 -3.10 12.07 3.49
C PRO A 303 -3.10 10.62 3.98
N HIS A 304 -4.08 9.81 3.56
CA HIS A 304 -4.15 8.39 3.89
C HIS A 304 -2.99 7.59 3.29
N LEU A 305 -2.55 7.95 2.09
CA LEU A 305 -1.43 7.27 1.46
C LEU A 305 -0.09 7.64 2.15
N ARG A 306 0.07 8.90 2.58
CA ARG A 306 1.20 9.32 3.45
C ARG A 306 1.19 8.60 4.80
N ALA A 307 0.01 8.47 5.41
CA ALA A 307 -0.18 7.70 6.64
C ALA A 307 0.27 6.24 6.49
N LYS A 308 -0.16 5.59 5.40
CA LYS A 308 0.21 4.20 5.09
C LYS A 308 1.72 4.03 4.85
N MET A 309 2.41 5.04 4.31
CA MET A 309 3.87 5.03 4.22
C MET A 309 4.52 5.06 5.60
N SER A 310 4.01 5.91 6.51
CA SER A 310 4.47 5.95 7.90
C SER A 310 4.23 4.60 8.59
N GLU A 311 3.05 3.99 8.39
CA GLU A 311 2.71 2.66 8.91
C GLU A 311 3.68 1.57 8.37
N CYS A 312 4.07 1.64 7.09
CA CYS A 312 5.11 0.74 6.54
C CYS A 312 6.46 0.92 7.25
N LEU A 313 6.91 2.16 7.43
CA LEU A 313 8.18 2.45 8.09
C LEU A 313 8.14 2.00 9.56
N PHE A 314 7.02 2.22 10.25
CA PHE A 314 6.77 1.70 11.60
C PHE A 314 6.88 0.18 11.64
N GLU A 315 6.13 -0.53 10.80
CA GLU A 315 6.10 -1.99 10.80
C GLU A 315 7.46 -2.61 10.45
N MET A 316 8.19 -2.02 9.51
CA MET A 316 9.45 -2.58 8.99
C MET A 316 10.69 -2.13 9.76
N CYS A 317 10.72 -0.92 10.31
CA CYS A 317 11.94 -0.31 10.85
C CYS A 317 11.91 -0.08 12.35
N LEU A 318 10.74 -0.06 13.01
CA LEU A 318 10.71 0.07 14.46
C LEU A 318 11.17 -1.25 15.11
N PRO A 319 12.12 -1.25 16.07
CA PRO A 319 12.48 -2.45 16.81
C PRO A 319 11.29 -3.06 17.56
N SER A 320 11.21 -4.38 17.60
CA SER A 320 10.05 -5.10 18.15
C SER A 320 9.80 -4.91 19.65
N HIS A 321 10.76 -4.33 20.39
CA HIS A 321 10.64 -4.03 21.82
C HIS A 321 10.17 -2.60 22.11
N GLU A 322 10.15 -1.71 21.11
CA GLU A 322 9.74 -0.30 21.27
C GLU A 322 8.21 -0.11 21.28
N SER A 323 7.46 -1.15 20.92
CA SER A 323 6.00 -1.14 20.87
C SER A 323 5.45 -2.29 21.72
N GLU A 324 4.99 -1.97 22.94
CA GLU A 324 4.44 -2.94 23.89
C GLU A 324 3.14 -3.59 23.39
N ASP A 325 2.31 -2.83 22.68
CA ASP A 325 0.98 -3.27 22.23
C ASP A 325 1.01 -4.07 20.92
N ARG A 326 2.04 -3.88 20.10
CA ARG A 326 2.11 -4.43 18.75
C ARG A 326 3.54 -4.75 18.33
N PRO A 327 3.93 -6.03 18.28
CA PRO A 327 5.25 -6.40 17.78
C PRO A 327 5.36 -6.04 16.30
N THR A 328 6.46 -5.38 15.95
CA THR A 328 6.81 -5.01 14.57
C THR A 328 7.75 -6.05 13.96
N ALA A 329 7.84 -6.07 12.63
CA ALA A 329 8.71 -6.98 11.90
C ALA A 329 10.21 -6.69 12.13
N ALA A 330 10.56 -5.41 12.35
CA ALA A 330 11.92 -4.94 12.64
C ALA A 330 12.98 -5.54 11.71
N ILE A 331 12.80 -5.35 10.39
CA ILE A 331 13.63 -5.97 9.35
C ILE A 331 15.05 -5.36 9.41
N PRO A 332 16.10 -6.15 9.72
CA PRO A 332 17.43 -5.59 9.99
C PRO A 332 18.01 -4.74 8.87
N SER A 333 17.84 -5.14 7.60
CA SER A 333 18.31 -4.35 6.45
C SER A 333 17.52 -3.05 6.27
N ALA A 334 16.21 -3.04 6.55
CA ALA A 334 15.40 -1.82 6.51
C ALA A 334 15.81 -0.84 7.61
N VAL A 335 16.03 -1.34 8.84
CA VAL A 335 16.54 -0.55 9.98
C VAL A 335 17.89 0.06 9.65
N ALA A 336 18.83 -0.75 9.17
CA ALA A 336 20.18 -0.29 8.83
C ALA A 336 20.15 0.83 7.77
N VAL A 337 19.37 0.64 6.71
CA VAL A 337 19.20 1.63 5.64
C VAL A 337 18.53 2.90 6.15
N LEU A 338 17.57 2.82 7.07
CA LEU A 338 16.92 3.98 7.70
C LEU A 338 17.93 4.83 8.48
N VAL A 339 18.68 4.21 9.39
CA VAL A 339 19.63 4.90 10.27
C VAL A 339 20.79 5.51 9.48
N GLN A 340 21.25 4.83 8.42
CA GLN A 340 22.36 5.30 7.58
C GLN A 340 21.95 6.33 6.52
N SER A 341 20.65 6.48 6.25
CA SER A 341 20.16 7.37 5.19
C SER A 341 20.26 8.84 5.61
N LYS A 342 21.14 9.60 4.94
CA LYS A 342 21.23 11.07 5.09
C LYS A 342 19.88 11.76 4.88
N LEU A 343 19.09 11.24 3.95
CA LEU A 343 17.78 11.77 3.59
C LEU A 343 16.75 11.52 4.70
N ALA A 344 16.80 10.35 5.35
CA ALA A 344 16.01 10.06 6.54
C ALA A 344 16.43 10.98 7.69
N GLN A 345 17.75 11.14 7.89
CA GLN A 345 18.28 12.02 8.92
C GLN A 345 17.79 13.45 8.72
N GLN A 346 17.77 14.00 7.51
CA GLN A 346 17.35 15.38 7.29
C GLN A 346 15.83 15.59 7.33
N HIS A 347 15.04 14.64 6.82
CA HIS A 347 13.64 14.93 6.46
C HIS A 347 12.59 14.08 7.18
N LEU A 348 12.97 12.95 7.80
CA LEU A 348 11.98 12.05 8.39
C LEU A 348 11.29 12.66 9.62
N ALA A 349 12.07 13.23 10.55
CA ALA A 349 11.52 13.86 11.75
C ALA A 349 10.57 15.03 11.44
N PRO A 350 10.94 16.01 10.57
CA PRO A 350 10.00 17.05 10.12
C PRO A 350 8.73 16.47 9.49
N SER A 351 8.85 15.43 8.66
CA SER A 351 7.72 14.81 7.97
C SER A 351 6.76 14.10 8.92
N LEU A 352 7.26 13.37 9.92
CA LEU A 352 6.43 12.71 10.94
C LEU A 352 5.71 13.74 11.81
N LEU A 353 6.39 14.82 12.20
CA LEU A 353 5.79 15.92 12.95
C LEU A 353 4.66 16.61 12.16
N ALA A 354 4.88 16.86 10.87
CA ALA A 354 3.85 17.41 9.99
C ALA A 354 2.66 16.45 9.84
N LEU A 355 2.91 15.16 9.65
CA LEU A 355 1.87 14.14 9.57
C LEU A 355 1.04 14.06 10.85
N TYR A 356 1.68 14.13 12.01
CA TYR A 356 0.97 14.20 13.29
C TYR A 356 0.07 15.45 13.38
N GLY A 357 0.58 16.60 12.92
CA GLY A 357 -0.23 17.83 12.82
C GLY A 357 -1.46 17.68 11.92
N ASP A 358 -1.31 17.00 10.77
CA ASP A 358 -2.42 16.69 9.85
C ASP A 358 -3.48 15.80 10.55
N VAL A 359 -3.03 14.85 11.39
CA VAL A 359 -3.92 13.99 12.19
C VAL A 359 -4.64 14.75 13.29
N GLU A 360 -4.00 15.71 13.96
CA GLU A 360 -4.69 16.49 14.99
C GLU A 360 -5.82 17.34 14.41
N GLN A 361 -5.68 17.80 13.16
CA GLN A 361 -6.71 18.57 12.46
C GLN A 361 -7.95 17.74 12.09
N THR A 362 -7.88 16.40 12.10
CA THR A 362 -9.05 15.56 11.80
C THR A 362 -10.08 15.51 12.93
N GLY A 363 -9.84 16.23 14.05
CA GLY A 363 -10.85 16.46 15.08
C GLY A 363 -11.13 15.24 15.96
N PHE A 364 -10.12 14.38 16.22
CA PHE A 364 -10.25 13.17 17.04
C PHE A 364 -11.08 13.35 18.33
N TYR A 365 -10.95 14.50 18.99
CA TYR A 365 -11.62 14.83 20.25
C TYR A 365 -13.12 15.16 20.11
N GLU A 366 -13.64 15.44 18.91
CA GLU A 366 -15.08 15.72 18.66
C GLU A 366 -15.96 14.47 18.83
N LYS A 367 -15.37 13.27 18.86
CA LYS A 367 -16.09 11.99 19.04
C LYS A 367 -16.95 11.94 20.30
N LEU A 368 -16.53 12.60 21.37
CA LEU A 368 -17.25 12.58 22.65
C LEU A 368 -18.56 13.37 22.59
N GLU A 369 -18.57 14.51 21.91
CA GLU A 369 -19.74 15.38 21.80
C GLU A 369 -20.89 14.67 21.09
N HIS A 370 -20.61 14.00 19.97
CA HIS A 370 -21.63 13.26 19.22
C HIS A 370 -22.11 11.98 19.90
N ARG A 371 -21.25 11.28 20.69
CA ARG A 371 -21.70 10.14 21.51
C ARG A 371 -22.63 10.60 22.63
N TRP A 372 -22.39 11.75 23.25
CA TRP A 372 -23.29 12.30 24.25
C TRP A 372 -24.61 12.81 23.65
N GLU A 373 -24.57 13.44 22.48
CA GLU A 373 -25.77 13.85 21.74
C GLU A 373 -26.69 12.66 21.40
N SER A 374 -26.10 11.53 20.99
CA SER A 374 -26.88 10.32 20.65
C SER A 374 -27.52 9.61 21.86
N GLN A 375 -27.10 9.95 23.08
CA GLN A 375 -27.70 9.45 24.33
C GLN A 375 -28.65 10.47 24.98
N SER A 376 -28.84 11.65 24.38
CA SER A 376 -29.68 12.69 24.94
C SER A 376 -31.19 12.36 24.82
N PRO A 377 -32.05 12.86 25.73
CA PRO A 377 -33.50 12.69 25.61
C PRO A 377 -34.08 13.26 24.31
N GLN A 378 -33.42 14.30 23.77
CA GLN A 378 -33.78 14.92 22.49
C GLN A 378 -33.53 13.98 21.30
N TRP A 379 -32.57 13.04 21.40
CA TRP A 379 -32.30 12.06 20.35
C TRP A 379 -33.50 11.14 20.08
N LEU A 380 -34.20 10.71 21.12
CA LEU A 380 -35.41 9.88 21.00
C LEU A 380 -36.60 10.61 20.39
N SER A 381 -36.57 11.95 20.40
CA SER A 381 -37.60 12.80 19.79
C SER A 381 -37.34 13.13 18.31
N LEU A 382 -36.19 12.71 17.76
CA LEU A 382 -35.85 12.91 16.36
C LEU A 382 -36.52 11.88 15.46
N ASP A 383 -36.88 12.32 14.25
CA ASP A 383 -37.44 11.46 13.21
C ASP A 383 -36.48 10.32 12.84
N GLU A 384 -37.02 9.18 12.42
CA GLU A 384 -36.25 7.94 12.21
C GLU A 384 -35.19 8.09 11.12
N ALA A 385 -35.52 8.76 10.02
CA ALA A 385 -34.56 9.06 8.94
C ALA A 385 -33.40 9.95 9.42
N VAL A 386 -33.67 10.90 10.31
CA VAL A 386 -32.64 11.80 10.87
C VAL A 386 -31.75 11.04 11.85
N ARG A 387 -32.31 10.11 12.63
CA ARG A 387 -31.54 9.22 13.50
C ARG A 387 -30.62 8.32 12.70
N GLU A 388 -31.10 7.68 11.63
CA GLU A 388 -30.27 6.86 10.75
C GLU A 388 -29.12 7.67 10.12
N GLN A 389 -29.41 8.87 9.60
CA GLN A 389 -28.39 9.74 9.03
C GLN A 389 -27.32 10.11 10.06
N LYS A 390 -27.72 10.51 11.26
CA LYS A 390 -26.78 10.85 12.34
C LYS A 390 -26.01 9.62 12.85
N GLN A 391 -26.60 8.43 12.88
CA GLN A 391 -25.89 7.19 13.21
C GLN A 391 -24.86 6.81 12.15
N SER A 392 -25.19 6.95 10.86
CA SER A 392 -24.22 6.73 9.78
C SER A 392 -23.04 7.69 9.90
N LEU A 393 -23.32 8.98 10.15
CA LEU A 393 -22.28 9.99 10.36
C LEU A 393 -21.42 9.69 11.59
N LEU A 394 -22.04 9.25 12.70
CA LEU A 394 -21.31 8.82 13.90
C LEU A 394 -20.40 7.63 13.59
N ALA A 395 -20.91 6.59 12.91
CA ALA A 395 -20.12 5.41 12.54
C ALA A 395 -18.95 5.76 11.60
N GLU A 396 -19.15 6.69 10.67
CA GLU A 396 -18.10 7.23 9.81
C GLU A 396 -17.03 7.98 10.61
N LYS A 397 -17.45 8.94 11.45
CA LYS A 397 -16.55 9.67 12.35
C LYS A 397 -15.77 8.69 13.23
N GLU A 398 -16.42 7.67 13.80
CA GLU A 398 -15.76 6.67 14.64
C GLU A 398 -14.66 5.89 13.90
N ARG A 399 -14.88 5.52 12.64
CA ARG A 399 -13.87 4.86 11.81
C ARG A 399 -12.68 5.79 11.57
N THR A 400 -12.92 7.01 11.12
CA THR A 400 -11.88 8.02 10.85
C THR A 400 -11.03 8.28 12.10
N VAL A 401 -11.70 8.45 13.23
CA VAL A 401 -11.09 8.75 14.52
C VAL A 401 -10.25 7.57 15.02
N THR A 402 -10.71 6.33 14.83
CA THR A 402 -9.95 5.13 15.18
C THR A 402 -8.67 5.00 14.34
N SER A 403 -8.77 5.21 13.02
CA SER A 403 -7.59 5.18 12.16
C SER A 403 -6.62 6.33 12.44
N SER A 404 -7.14 7.51 12.75
CA SER A 404 -6.33 8.67 13.14
C SER A 404 -5.56 8.44 14.45
N LEU A 405 -6.17 7.83 15.47
CA LEU A 405 -5.43 7.47 16.69
C LEU A 405 -4.34 6.46 16.44
N GLN A 406 -4.63 5.42 15.67
CA GLN A 406 -3.66 4.39 15.38
C GLN A 406 -2.42 5.03 14.72
N LEU A 407 -2.65 5.91 13.75
CA LEU A 407 -1.59 6.66 13.09
C LEU A 407 -0.85 7.60 14.04
N ALA A 408 -1.54 8.29 14.95
CA ALA A 408 -0.93 9.14 15.97
C ALA A 408 0.01 8.32 16.86
N ASN A 409 -0.43 7.15 17.34
CA ASN A 409 0.39 6.23 18.13
C ASN A 409 1.62 5.76 17.34
N GLU A 410 1.42 5.25 16.11
CA GLU A 410 2.52 4.80 15.24
C GLU A 410 3.54 5.92 14.99
N THR A 411 3.06 7.17 14.80
CA THR A 411 3.92 8.34 14.60
C THR A 411 4.72 8.68 15.86
N ILE A 412 4.08 8.68 17.04
CA ILE A 412 4.76 8.97 18.32
C ILE A 412 5.82 7.91 18.63
N HIS A 413 5.52 6.62 18.43
CA HIS A 413 6.51 5.55 18.61
C HIS A 413 7.68 5.67 17.63
N MET A 414 7.42 5.97 16.36
CA MET A 414 8.49 6.24 15.40
C MET A 414 9.35 7.42 15.82
N MET A 415 8.73 8.51 16.28
CA MET A 415 9.48 9.66 16.78
C MET A 415 10.31 9.32 18.01
N SER A 416 9.76 8.57 18.97
CA SER A 416 10.49 8.09 20.16
C SER A 416 11.74 7.31 19.75
N TYR A 417 11.61 6.32 18.88
CA TYR A 417 12.74 5.54 18.38
C TYR A 417 13.75 6.41 17.59
N LEU A 418 13.28 7.30 16.72
CA LEU A 418 14.18 8.17 15.98
C LEU A 418 14.93 9.16 16.89
N THR A 419 14.37 9.53 18.05
CA THR A 419 15.10 10.34 19.03
C THR A 419 16.23 9.57 19.73
N SER A 420 16.24 8.24 19.72
CA SER A 420 17.41 7.47 20.20
C SER A 420 18.48 7.32 19.12
N GLU A 421 18.09 7.08 17.86
CA GLU A 421 19.02 6.76 16.77
C GLU A 421 19.50 7.98 15.98
N ILE A 422 18.64 9.00 15.80
CA ILE A 422 18.86 10.14 14.92
C ILE A 422 18.40 11.44 15.63
N GLN A 423 19.20 11.91 16.59
CA GLN A 423 18.86 13.04 17.46
C GLN A 423 18.92 14.41 16.79
N ALA A 424 19.93 14.65 15.96
CA ALA A 424 20.26 15.97 15.42
C ALA A 424 19.06 16.74 14.80
N PRO A 425 18.13 16.11 14.06
CA PRO A 425 17.00 16.81 13.43
C PRO A 425 16.03 17.39 14.46
N PHE A 426 15.78 16.66 15.55
CA PHE A 426 14.86 17.07 16.62
C PHE A 426 15.39 18.25 17.46
N LEU A 427 16.69 18.54 17.36
CA LEU A 427 17.37 19.62 18.08
C LEU A 427 17.58 20.88 17.22
N THR A 428 17.05 20.91 16.00
CA THR A 428 17.09 22.11 15.16
C THR A 428 16.12 23.16 15.70
N ALA A 429 16.50 24.44 15.67
CA ALA A 429 15.66 25.53 16.19
C ALA A 429 14.25 25.57 15.56
N GLU A 430 14.11 25.12 14.30
CA GLU A 430 12.83 25.05 13.60
C GLU A 430 11.91 23.93 14.10
N LEU A 431 12.49 22.81 14.57
CA LEU A 431 11.74 21.65 15.05
C LEU A 431 11.59 21.62 16.57
N GLU A 432 12.54 22.17 17.33
CA GLU A 432 12.53 22.15 18.79
C GLU A 432 11.22 22.74 19.34
N ASP A 433 10.87 23.96 18.95
CA ASP A 433 9.64 24.63 19.40
C ASP A 433 8.37 23.87 18.98
N ARG A 434 8.37 23.32 17.76
CA ARG A 434 7.21 22.56 17.24
C ARG A 434 7.05 21.22 17.96
N LEU A 435 8.15 20.53 18.25
CA LEU A 435 8.15 19.28 18.99
C LEU A 435 7.70 19.50 20.44
N VAL A 436 8.26 20.49 21.13
CA VAL A 436 7.85 20.86 22.49
C VAL A 436 6.37 21.25 22.52
N GLY A 437 5.93 22.07 21.57
CA GLY A 437 4.52 22.45 21.44
C GLY A 437 3.60 21.24 21.23
N MET A 438 4.00 20.30 20.38
CA MET A 438 3.25 19.07 20.11
C MET A 438 3.20 18.15 21.33
N LEU A 439 4.33 17.89 21.99
CA LEU A 439 4.40 17.06 23.19
C LEU A 439 3.60 17.67 24.36
N ASN A 440 3.67 18.99 24.54
CA ASN A 440 2.85 19.69 25.53
C ASN A 440 1.36 19.61 25.20
N SER A 441 0.98 19.76 23.92
CA SER A 441 -0.40 19.59 23.44
C SER A 441 -0.90 18.16 23.76
N VAL A 442 -0.11 17.13 23.43
CA VAL A 442 -0.41 15.73 23.75
C VAL A 442 -0.57 15.52 25.25
N LEU A 443 0.35 16.02 26.06
CA LEU A 443 0.33 15.85 27.51
C LEU A 443 -0.88 16.54 28.15
N VAL A 444 -1.21 17.77 27.72
CA VAL A 444 -2.43 18.48 28.17
C VAL A 444 -3.69 17.73 27.76
N LYS A 445 -3.72 17.13 26.56
CA LYS A 445 -4.87 16.36 26.08
C LYS A 445 -5.03 15.04 26.84
N LEU A 446 -3.95 14.33 27.13
CA LEU A 446 -3.96 13.04 27.84
C LEU A 446 -4.19 13.19 29.35
N ALA A 447 -3.47 14.13 30.00
CA ALA A 447 -3.52 14.33 31.46
C ALA A 447 -4.51 15.41 31.90
N GLY A 448 -5.08 16.17 30.97
CA GLY A 448 -6.10 17.18 31.27
C GLY A 448 -7.50 16.58 31.45
N PRO A 449 -8.49 17.40 31.85
CA PRO A 449 -9.85 16.94 32.11
C PRO A 449 -10.48 16.24 30.90
N ARG A 450 -10.19 16.69 29.67
CA ARG A 450 -10.68 16.03 28.44
C ARG A 450 -10.18 14.60 28.24
N GLY A 451 -8.96 14.27 28.68
CA GLY A 451 -8.40 12.92 28.61
C GLY A 451 -8.82 12.04 29.78
N LEU A 452 -8.89 12.62 30.99
CA LEU A 452 -9.31 11.92 32.21
C LEU A 452 -10.82 11.62 32.25
N ASP A 453 -11.64 12.46 31.63
CA ASP A 453 -13.09 12.24 31.48
C ASP A 453 -13.43 11.26 30.32
N LEU A 454 -12.43 10.82 29.56
CA LEU A 454 -12.56 9.95 28.40
C LEU A 454 -12.75 8.49 28.82
N LYS A 455 -13.92 8.16 29.36
CA LYS A 455 -14.32 6.77 29.65
C LYS A 455 -14.84 6.09 28.39
N VAL A 456 -13.96 5.41 27.66
CA VAL A 456 -14.36 4.49 26.58
C VAL A 456 -14.65 3.13 27.21
N ARG A 457 -15.89 2.64 27.05
CA ARG A 457 -16.25 1.26 27.40
C ARG A 457 -15.81 0.29 26.33
#